data_AF-T4VQZ5-F1
#
_entry.id   AF-T4VQZ5-F1
#
_cell.length_a   1.000
_cell.length_b   1.000
_cell.length_c   1.000
_cell.angle_alpha   90.00
_cell.angle_beta   90.00
_cell.angle_gamma   90.00
#
_symmetry.space_group_name_H-M   'P 1'
#
loop_
_entity.id
_entity.type
_entity.pdbx_description
1 polymer ?
#
loop_
_entity_poly.entity_id
_entity_poly.type
_entity_poly.pdbx_seq_one_letter_code
_entity_poly.pdbx_strand_id
1 'polypeptide(L)'
;MLNFKLCSEILKLCPLPCIYGQAIKNEEGIFTDFIIEDFNDKLCKLVGLDEENIKEKSINDIIPSILDKNLKEGIIDEDSYISYLDGWY
;
A
#
# COMPACT_ATOMS: atom_id res chain seq x y z
N MET A 1 15.76 5.81 -4.41
CA MET A 1 14.99 4.66 -3.89
C MET A 1 14.79 4.90 -2.41
N LEU A 2 13.55 4.97 -1.91
CA LEU A 2 13.29 5.12 -0.48
C LEU A 2 13.89 3.92 0.27
N ASN A 3 14.52 4.17 1.40
CA ASN A 3 15.11 3.11 2.22
C ASN A 3 13.99 2.29 2.87
N PHE A 4 13.92 0.99 2.58
CA PHE A 4 12.93 0.07 3.16
C PHE A 4 12.82 0.21 4.69
N LYS A 5 13.96 0.34 5.37
CA LYS A 5 14.00 0.51 6.83
C LYS A 5 13.28 1.78 7.29
N LEU A 6 13.46 2.88 6.55
CA LEU A 6 12.79 4.15 6.84
C LEU A 6 11.27 4.03 6.61
N CYS A 7 10.84 3.40 5.51
CA CYS A 7 9.42 3.16 5.24
C CYS A 7 8.78 2.30 6.34
N SER A 8 9.46 1.23 6.78
CA SER A 8 9.03 0.36 7.89
C SER A 8 8.85 1.13 9.20
N GLU A 9 9.80 2.02 9.53
CA GLU A 9 9.70 2.85 10.72
C GLU A 9 8.53 3.84 10.64
N ILE A 10 8.30 4.46 9.48
CA ILE A 10 7.16 5.36 9.25
C ILE A 10 5.83 4.62 9.37
N LEU A 11 5.71 3.42 8.77
CA LEU A 11 4.51 2.59 8.82
C LEU A 11 4.04 2.34 10.26
N LYS A 12 4.98 2.03 11.16
CA LYS A 12 4.70 1.74 12.58
C LYS A 12 4.12 2.94 13.32
N LEU A 13 4.50 4.16 12.93
CA LEU A 13 4.02 5.40 13.52
C LEU A 13 2.65 5.82 12.97
N CYS A 14 2.22 5.28 11.82
CA CYS A 14 0.95 5.65 11.22
C CYS A 14 -0.23 5.24 12.13
N PRO A 15 -1.20 6.15 12.38
CA PRO A 15 -2.37 5.83 13.20
C PRO A 15 -3.40 4.95 12.48
N LEU A 16 -3.29 4.81 11.15
CA LEU A 16 -4.19 4.03 10.31
C LEU A 16 -3.54 2.71 9.87
N PRO A 17 -4.34 1.68 9.51
CA PRO A 17 -3.82 0.48 8.84
C PRO A 17 -3.04 0.86 7.58
N CYS A 18 -1.79 0.42 7.50
CA CYS A 18 -0.93 0.70 6.35
C CYS A 18 -0.13 -0.53 5.97
N ILE A 19 0.13 -0.63 4.68
CA ILE A 19 0.88 -1.70 4.03
C ILE A 19 1.97 -1.06 3.18
N TYR A 20 3.13 -1.70 3.18
CA TYR A 20 4.17 -1.51 2.20
C TYR A 20 4.42 -2.83 1.49
N GLY A 21 4.57 -2.78 0.17
CA GLY A 21 4.70 -3.99 -0.61
C GLY A 21 4.92 -3.73 -2.09
N GLN A 22 5.10 -4.83 -2.81
CA GLN A 22 5.29 -4.82 -4.25
C GLN A 22 3.95 -4.89 -4.98
N ALA A 23 3.70 -3.92 -5.84
CA ALA A 23 2.52 -3.90 -6.67
C ALA A 23 2.73 -4.75 -7.94
N ILE A 24 1.74 -5.57 -8.29
CA ILE A 24 1.75 -6.42 -9.48
C ILE A 24 0.78 -5.84 -10.51
N LYS A 25 1.27 -5.59 -11.72
CA LYS A 25 0.51 -5.00 -12.82
C LYS A 25 0.38 -5.98 -13.98
N ASN A 26 -0.72 -5.90 -14.72
CA ASN A 26 -0.86 -6.58 -16.01
C ASN A 26 -0.17 -5.78 -17.14
N GLU A 27 -0.26 -6.29 -18.37
CA GLU A 27 0.33 -5.67 -19.57
C GLU A 27 -0.23 -4.27 -19.88
N GLU A 28 -1.45 -3.97 -19.40
CA GLU A 28 -2.11 -2.67 -19.55
C GLU A 28 -1.77 -1.68 -18.42
N GLY A 29 -0.91 -2.07 -17.49
CA GLY A 29 -0.51 -1.25 -16.34
C GLY A 29 -1.55 -1.17 -15.22
N ILE A 30 -2.59 -2.00 -15.24
CA ILE A 30 -3.61 -2.08 -14.21
C ILE A 30 -3.08 -2.89 -13.04
N PHE A 31 -3.28 -2.41 -11.81
CA PHE A 31 -2.90 -3.17 -10.61
C PHE A 31 -3.82 -4.38 -10.45
N THR A 32 -3.20 -5.55 -10.41
CA THR A 32 -3.87 -6.85 -10.26
C THR A 32 -3.67 -7.44 -8.87
N ASP A 33 -2.56 -7.09 -8.22
CA ASP A 33 -2.27 -7.58 -6.87
C ASP A 33 -1.27 -6.68 -6.13
N PHE A 34 -1.15 -6.89 -4.82
CA PHE A 34 -0.07 -6.35 -3.99
C PHE A 34 0.48 -7.45 -3.08
N ILE A 35 1.78 -7.71 -3.18
CA ILE A 35 2.49 -8.62 -2.29
C ILE A 35 2.97 -7.83 -1.07
N ILE A 36 2.50 -8.20 0.10
CA ILE A 36 2.73 -7.47 1.35
C ILE A 36 4.14 -7.76 1.86
N GLU A 37 5.00 -6.74 1.95
CA GLU A 37 6.37 -6.87 2.48
C GLU A 37 6.47 -6.42 3.95
N ASP A 38 5.73 -5.36 4.31
CA ASP A 38 5.65 -4.85 5.67
C ASP A 38 4.32 -4.15 5.94
N PHE A 39 3.94 -4.05 7.21
CA PHE A 39 2.66 -3.47 7.64
C PHE A 39 2.71 -3.13 9.13
N ASN A 40 1.72 -2.37 9.60
CA ASN A 40 1.61 -2.05 11.02
C ASN A 40 0.58 -2.91 11.76
N ASP A 41 0.63 -2.86 13.09
CA ASP A 41 -0.26 -3.61 13.99
C ASP A 41 -1.74 -3.27 13.81
N LYS A 42 -2.06 -2.10 13.24
CA LYS A 42 -3.44 -1.69 12.93
C LYS A 42 -4.02 -2.53 11.80
N LEU A 43 -3.20 -2.98 10.85
CA LEU A 43 -3.64 -3.94 9.84
C LEU A 43 -4.02 -5.28 10.48
N CYS A 44 -3.16 -5.86 11.33
CA CYS A 44 -3.46 -7.10 12.04
C CYS A 44 -4.81 -7.03 12.77
N LYS A 45 -5.05 -5.91 13.48
CA LYS A 45 -6.31 -5.65 14.19
C LYS A 45 -7.51 -5.54 13.26
N LEU A 46 -7.34 -4.91 12.09
CA LEU A 46 -8.41 -4.73 11.11
C LEU A 46 -8.87 -6.08 10.52
N VAL A 47 -7.92 -6.95 10.15
CA VAL A 47 -8.22 -8.22 9.46
C VAL A 47 -8.38 -9.41 10.42
N GLY A 48 -7.97 -9.25 11.69
CA GLY A 48 -8.05 -10.31 12.70
C GLY A 48 -7.04 -11.44 12.50
N LEU A 49 -5.92 -11.17 11.83
CA LEU A 49 -4.83 -12.12 11.55
C LEU A 49 -3.52 -11.66 12.21
N ASP A 50 -2.64 -12.60 12.47
CA ASP A 50 -1.28 -12.34 12.95
C ASP A 50 -0.30 -12.03 11.81
N GLU A 51 0.94 -11.67 12.15
CA GLU A 51 1.95 -11.26 11.16
C GLU A 51 2.25 -12.38 10.16
N GLU A 52 2.38 -13.62 10.63
CA GLU A 52 2.78 -14.78 9.83
C GLU A 52 1.76 -15.13 8.74
N ASN A 53 0.47 -14.84 9.01
CA ASN A 53 -0.61 -15.07 8.04
C ASN A 53 -0.80 -13.91 7.05
N ILE A 54 -0.10 -12.78 7.22
CA ILE A 54 -0.21 -11.59 6.35
C ILE A 54 1.06 -11.37 5.51
N LYS A 55 2.24 -11.53 6.12
CA LYS A 55 3.51 -11.18 5.50
C LYS A 55 3.82 -12.05 4.29
N GLU A 56 4.35 -11.44 3.24
CA GLU A 56 4.67 -12.05 1.94
C GLU A 56 3.46 -12.68 1.23
N LYS A 57 2.23 -12.36 1.66
CA LYS A 57 1.00 -12.82 1.02
C LYS A 57 0.48 -11.79 0.01
N SER A 58 -0.34 -12.29 -0.90
CA SER A 58 -1.18 -11.46 -1.76
C SER A 58 -2.21 -10.72 -0.92
N ILE A 59 -2.44 -9.44 -1.21
CA ILE A 59 -3.52 -8.69 -0.56
C ILE A 59 -4.89 -9.31 -0.85
N ASN A 60 -5.07 -9.96 -2.00
CA ASN A 60 -6.33 -10.62 -2.35
C ASN A 60 -6.58 -11.89 -1.53
N ASP A 61 -5.53 -12.57 -1.06
CA ASP A 61 -5.66 -13.71 -0.14
C ASP A 61 -6.16 -13.26 1.24
N ILE A 62 -5.81 -12.03 1.65
CA ILE A 62 -6.17 -11.46 2.95
C ILE A 62 -7.53 -10.74 2.88
N ILE A 63 -7.71 -9.89 1.86
CA ILE A 63 -8.92 -9.10 1.63
C ILE A 63 -9.34 -9.30 0.17
N PRO A 64 -10.17 -10.31 -0.11
CA PRO A 64 -10.60 -10.60 -1.48
C PRO A 64 -11.31 -9.41 -2.12
N SER A 65 -11.02 -9.14 -3.39
CA SER A 65 -11.64 -8.07 -4.20
C SER A 65 -11.44 -6.64 -3.67
N ILE A 66 -10.39 -6.41 -2.88
CA ILE A 66 -10.07 -5.07 -2.35
C ILE A 66 -9.58 -4.10 -3.42
N LEU A 67 -8.97 -4.62 -4.49
CA LEU A 67 -8.44 -3.79 -5.57
C LEU A 67 -9.54 -3.45 -6.57
N ASP A 68 -9.69 -2.15 -6.84
CA ASP A 68 -10.52 -1.69 -7.93
C ASP A 68 -9.91 -2.13 -9.26
N LYS A 69 -10.70 -2.74 -10.14
CA LYS A 69 -10.29 -3.16 -11.49
C LYS A 69 -9.79 -2.02 -12.38
N ASN A 70 -10.08 -0.77 -12.00
CA ASN A 70 -9.64 0.43 -12.68
C ASN A 70 -8.48 1.13 -11.94
N LEU A 71 -7.97 0.55 -10.84
CA LEU A 71 -6.83 1.10 -10.11
C LEU A 71 -5.61 1.08 -11.02
N LYS A 72 -5.07 2.28 -11.27
CA LYS A 72 -3.89 2.51 -12.08
C LYS A 72 -2.90 3.36 -11.30
N GLU A 73 -1.64 3.30 -11.71
CA GLU A 73 -0.62 4.15 -11.13
C GLU A 73 -0.97 5.62 -11.35
N GLY A 74 -0.91 6.41 -10.29
CA GLY A 74 -1.03 7.85 -10.40
C GLY A 74 0.11 8.37 -11.27
N ILE A 75 -0.23 9.12 -12.32
CA ILE A 75 0.76 9.94 -13.01
C ILE A 75 1.02 11.11 -12.07
N ILE A 76 2.29 11.38 -11.74
CA ILE A 76 2.66 12.61 -11.04
C ILE A 76 2.30 13.75 -11.98
N ASP A 77 1.13 14.33 -11.75
CA ASP A 77 0.67 15.53 -12.41
C ASP A 77 1.13 16.71 -11.57
N GLU A 78 1.77 17.71 -12.19
CA GLU A 78 2.11 18.97 -11.54
C GLU A 78 0.87 19.66 -10.94
N ASP A 79 -0.35 19.32 -11.42
CA ASP A 79 -1.63 19.79 -10.87
C ASP A 79 -2.02 19.11 -9.54
N SER A 80 -1.36 18.01 -9.14
CA SER A 80 -1.55 17.36 -7.84
C SER A 80 -0.75 18.04 -6.72
N TYR A 81 0.24 18.85 -7.09
CA TYR A 81 0.96 19.71 -6.16
C TYR A 81 0.23 21.05 -6.02
N ILE A 82 -0.60 21.14 -4.99
CA ILE A 82 -1.31 22.38 -4.71
C ILE A 82 -0.35 23.30 -3.94
N SER A 83 0.36 24.15 -4.68
CA SER A 83 1.40 25.05 -4.13
C SER A 83 0.94 25.93 -2.97
N TYR A 84 -0.35 26.28 -2.86
CA TYR A 84 -0.88 27.05 -1.73
C TYR A 84 -1.08 26.22 -0.45
N LEU A 85 -1.18 24.89 -0.58
CA LEU A 85 -1.34 23.94 0.52
C LEU A 85 -0.01 23.31 0.97
N ASP A 86 1.09 23.63 0.28
CA ASP A 86 2.43 23.06 0.51
C ASP A 86 2.41 21.52 0.54
N GLY A 87 1.67 20.90 -0.39
CA GLY A 87 1.42 19.47 -0.33
C GLY A 87 0.97 18.84 -1.64
N TRP A 88 1.15 17.52 -1.68
CA TRP A 88 0.71 16.63 -2.74
C TRP A 88 -0.62 15.98 -2.32
N TYR A 89 -1.63 16.02 -3.20
CA TYR A 89 -2.96 15.45 -2.97
C TYR A 89 -3.36 14.43 -4.03
#